data_AF-A0A7J7HA90-F1
#
_entry.id   AF-A0A7J7HA90-F1
#
_cell.length_a   1.000
_cell.length_b   1.000
_cell.length_c   1.000
_cell.angle_alpha   90.00
_cell.angle_beta   90.00
_cell.angle_gamma   90.00
#
_symmetry.space_group_name_H-M   'P 1'
#
loop_
_entity.id
_entity.type
_entity.pdbx_description
1 polymer ?
#
loop_
_entity_poly.entity_id
_entity_poly.type
_entity_poly.pdbx_seq_one_letter_code
_entity_poly.pdbx_strand_id
1 'polypeptide(L)'
;MHSYPRFLLLCSLSLSPSRKKIGGKVRESARKSSQFMNSPFGGLGSPASNAIEVNKDRKMQSAEQLVLDLSNPDLRENALLELSKKRELFQDLAPLLWNSFGTIAALLQEIVSIYPVLSPPNLTPAQSNRVCNALALLQCVASHPDTRMLFLNAHIPLYLYPFLNTTSKSRPFEYLRLTSLGVIGALVKVDDTEVISFLLSTEIIPLCLRTMEMGSELSKTVATFIVQKILLDDVGLDYICTTAERFFAVGRVLGNMVAALAEQPSSRLLKHIIRCYLRLSDNPRACDALRSCLPDMLRDATFRRSDNEKVATAIALQCPGTSGRVTGWRRIRTYAGELNRLTSGAFGFLPSVVTSTSKSTVYVNVNFQLSLSLPYLFITNSVVITCMKE
;
A
#
# COMPACT_ATOMS: atom_id res chain seq x y z
N MET A 1 -6.86 36.21 -1.60
CA MET A 1 -7.83 35.70 -0.61
C MET A 1 -8.25 34.29 -1.01
N HIS A 2 -7.68 33.26 -0.39
CA HIS A 2 -8.35 31.99 -0.13
C HIS A 2 -7.59 31.29 0.99
N SER A 3 -8.32 31.05 2.07
CA SER A 3 -7.85 30.61 3.38
C SER A 3 -7.31 29.18 3.34
N TYR A 4 -6.03 29.00 3.65
CA TYR A 4 -5.53 27.73 4.20
C TYR A 4 -5.99 27.65 5.66
N PRO A 5 -6.81 26.67 6.06
CA PRO A 5 -7.25 26.58 7.45
C PRO A 5 -6.12 26.01 8.30
N ARG A 6 -5.59 26.83 9.23
CA ARG A 6 -5.23 26.58 10.64
C ARG A 6 -4.72 25.20 11.14
N PHE A 7 -4.34 24.25 10.30
CA PHE A 7 -3.91 22.91 10.72
C PHE A 7 -2.46 22.82 11.22
N LEU A 8 -1.64 23.83 10.97
CA LEU A 8 -0.21 23.82 11.32
C LEU A 8 0.12 24.27 12.75
N LEU A 9 -0.85 24.77 13.54
CA LEU A 9 -0.57 25.39 14.84
C LEU A 9 -0.92 24.53 16.07
N LEU A 10 -1.55 23.36 15.92
CA LEU A 10 -2.02 22.55 17.06
C LEU A 10 -1.10 21.37 17.44
N CYS A 11 -0.16 20.95 16.59
CA CYS A 11 0.76 19.85 16.94
C CYS A 11 2.05 20.29 17.67
N SER A 12 2.26 21.59 17.91
CA SER A 12 3.47 22.12 18.55
C SER A 12 3.41 22.17 20.09
N LEU A 13 2.30 21.75 20.72
CA LEU A 13 2.07 21.96 22.16
C LEU A 13 1.99 20.68 23.03
N SER A 14 2.41 19.52 22.53
CA SER A 14 2.49 18.32 23.37
C SER A 14 3.85 17.62 23.30
N LEU A 15 4.92 18.38 23.54
CA LEU A 15 6.16 17.83 24.13
C LEU A 15 6.50 18.64 25.39
N SER A 16 6.22 18.06 26.55
CA SER A 16 6.96 18.35 27.79
C SER A 16 6.96 17.10 28.69
N PRO A 17 8.12 16.70 29.22
CA PRO A 17 8.28 15.45 29.95
C PRO A 17 7.92 15.64 31.44
N SER A 18 6.92 14.90 31.93
CA SER A 18 6.70 14.78 33.38
C SER A 18 7.72 13.83 33.99
N ARG A 19 8.76 14.39 34.61
CA ARG A 19 9.63 13.69 35.58
C ARG A 19 8.80 13.32 36.81
N LYS A 20 8.60 12.02 37.06
CA LYS A 20 8.35 11.51 38.42
C LYS A 20 9.51 10.62 38.86
N LYS A 21 10.26 11.13 39.84
CA LYS A 21 11.24 10.39 40.64
C LYS A 21 10.52 9.29 41.42
N ILE A 22 10.98 8.05 41.30
CA ILE A 22 10.82 7.05 42.34
C ILE A 22 12.21 6.49 42.62
N GLY A 23 12.76 6.86 43.78
CA GLY A 23 13.98 6.30 44.32
C GLY A 23 13.71 4.97 45.02
N GLY A 24 14.59 4.00 44.82
CA GLY A 24 14.56 2.71 45.49
C GLY A 24 15.95 2.07 45.45
N LYS A 25 16.62 2.07 46.60
CA LYS A 25 17.98 1.61 46.92
C LYS A 25 18.40 0.26 46.31
N VAL A 26 19.58 0.30 45.67
CA VAL A 26 20.76 -0.56 45.84
C VAL A 26 20.59 -1.85 46.68
N ARG A 27 20.90 -2.99 46.05
CA ARG A 27 21.65 -4.08 46.70
C ARG A 27 22.62 -4.72 45.72
N GLU A 28 23.89 -4.43 45.96
CA GLU A 28 25.08 -5.07 45.43
C GLU A 28 25.28 -6.43 46.11
N SER A 29 25.56 -7.48 45.35
CA SER A 29 26.16 -8.70 45.90
C SER A 29 27.04 -9.35 44.85
N ALA A 30 28.34 -9.18 45.03
CA ALA A 30 29.41 -9.90 44.35
C ALA A 30 29.67 -11.28 45.01
N ARG A 31 30.48 -12.10 44.31
CA ARG A 31 31.03 -13.44 44.61
C ARG A 31 30.24 -14.60 43.99
N LYS A 32 30.85 -15.63 43.38
CA LYS A 32 32.26 -16.05 43.26
C LYS A 32 32.34 -17.07 42.13
N SER A 33 33.48 -17.09 41.44
CA SER A 33 33.91 -18.14 40.52
C SER A 33 33.98 -19.52 41.19
N SER A 34 33.60 -20.56 40.46
CA SER A 34 34.11 -21.91 40.67
C SER A 34 34.19 -22.64 39.32
N GLN A 35 35.43 -22.84 38.87
CA GLN A 35 35.82 -23.79 37.83
C GLN A 35 35.49 -25.22 38.28
N PHE A 36 35.02 -26.09 37.39
CA PHE A 36 35.34 -27.52 37.41
C PHE A 36 35.28 -28.11 35.99
N MET A 37 36.46 -28.59 35.57
CA MET A 37 36.82 -29.68 34.65
C MET A 37 36.10 -29.89 33.30
N ASN A 38 36.91 -29.77 32.24
CA ASN A 38 36.73 -30.41 30.93
C ASN A 38 36.79 -31.95 31.03
N SER A 39 35.95 -32.65 30.25
CA SER A 39 36.40 -33.66 29.28
C SER A 39 35.25 -34.18 28.39
N PRO A 40 35.57 -34.79 27.24
CA PRO A 40 34.81 -34.60 26.00
C PRO A 40 33.89 -35.78 25.67
N PHE A 41 32.75 -35.51 25.04
CA PHE A 41 32.05 -36.53 24.26
C PHE A 41 31.57 -35.93 22.95
N GLY A 42 32.11 -36.47 21.86
CA GLY A 42 31.73 -36.11 20.51
C GLY A 42 30.32 -36.56 20.19
N GLY A 43 29.56 -35.66 19.59
CA GLY A 43 28.37 -35.96 18.82
C GLY A 43 28.39 -35.07 17.59
N LEU A 44 28.57 -35.68 16.40
CA LEU A 44 28.41 -34.98 15.12
C LEU A 44 26.97 -34.50 14.99
N GLY A 45 26.71 -33.27 15.42
CA GLY A 45 25.51 -32.51 15.08
C GLY A 45 25.80 -31.66 13.85
N SER A 46 25.05 -31.88 12.78
CA SER A 46 25.11 -31.13 11.52
C SER A 46 25.20 -29.61 11.72
N PRO A 47 26.14 -28.88 11.08
CA PRO A 47 26.39 -27.45 11.32
C PRO A 47 25.35 -26.50 10.70
N ALA A 48 24.28 -27.02 10.10
CA ALA A 48 23.35 -26.23 9.29
C ALA A 48 22.39 -25.35 10.12
N SER A 49 22.00 -25.76 11.32
CA SER A 49 21.05 -25.02 12.16
C SER A 49 21.69 -23.81 12.87
N ASN A 50 22.87 -23.96 13.45
CA ASN A 50 23.57 -22.87 14.15
C ASN A 50 24.05 -21.74 13.20
N ALA A 51 24.37 -22.06 11.95
CA ALA A 51 24.80 -21.07 10.96
C ALA A 51 23.66 -20.14 10.51
N ILE A 52 22.40 -20.61 10.55
CA ILE A 52 21.22 -19.85 10.13
C ILE A 52 20.83 -18.85 11.24
N GLU A 53 20.85 -19.25 12.51
CA GLU A 53 20.57 -18.36 13.64
C GLU A 53 21.60 -17.24 13.77
N VAL A 54 22.91 -17.56 13.71
CA VAL A 54 23.99 -16.56 13.79
C VAL A 54 23.92 -15.53 12.64
N ASN A 55 23.46 -15.95 11.45
CA ASN A 55 23.32 -15.05 10.31
C ASN A 55 22.07 -14.15 10.43
N LYS A 56 21.00 -14.64 11.07
CA LYS A 56 19.80 -13.85 11.37
C LYS A 56 20.11 -12.77 12.43
N ASP A 57 20.86 -13.13 13.47
CA ASP A 57 21.26 -12.21 14.54
C ASP A 57 22.19 -11.11 14.03
N ARG A 58 23.17 -11.43 13.18
CA ARG A 58 24.05 -10.42 12.55
C ARG A 58 23.29 -9.46 11.64
N LYS A 59 22.29 -9.96 10.90
CA LYS A 59 21.42 -9.12 10.06
C LYS A 59 20.54 -8.20 10.90
N MET A 60 20.03 -8.69 12.04
CA MET A 60 19.23 -7.88 12.97
C MET A 60 20.06 -6.77 13.62
N GLN A 61 21.28 -7.07 14.08
CA GLN A 61 22.22 -6.08 14.61
C GLN A 61 22.55 -4.99 13.57
N SER A 62 22.67 -5.36 12.29
CA SER A 62 22.83 -4.39 11.21
C SER A 62 21.59 -3.53 10.98
N ALA A 63 20.38 -4.05 11.19
CA ALA A 63 19.14 -3.28 11.05
C ALA A 63 18.95 -2.29 12.20
N GLU A 64 19.24 -2.71 13.44
CA GLU A 64 19.22 -1.84 14.62
C GLU A 64 20.15 -0.64 14.45
N GLN A 65 21.39 -0.87 13.98
CA GLN A 65 22.33 0.22 13.71
C GLN A 65 21.78 1.19 12.65
N LEU A 66 21.22 0.66 11.55
CA LEU A 66 20.63 1.51 10.52
C LEU A 66 19.43 2.31 11.05
N VAL A 67 18.64 1.76 11.97
CA VAL A 67 17.54 2.48 12.63
C VAL A 67 18.05 3.60 13.52
N LEU A 68 19.17 3.38 14.25
CA LEU A 68 19.84 4.43 15.02
C LEU A 68 20.38 5.54 14.10
N ASP A 69 20.95 5.17 12.97
CA ASP A 69 21.51 6.09 11.99
C ASP A 69 20.46 7.03 11.37
N LEU A 70 19.16 6.66 11.39
CA LEU A 70 18.07 7.55 10.95
C LEU A 70 17.96 8.83 11.78
N SER A 71 18.36 8.78 13.05
CA SER A 71 18.34 9.94 13.94
C SER A 71 19.44 10.95 13.60
N ASN A 72 20.54 10.51 12.98
CA ASN A 72 21.64 11.37 12.56
C ASN A 72 21.40 11.93 11.14
N PRO A 73 21.24 13.26 10.94
CA PRO A 73 21.00 13.85 9.63
C PRO A 73 22.02 13.47 8.54
N ASP A 74 23.29 13.29 8.91
CA ASP A 74 24.38 12.99 7.97
C ASP A 74 24.33 11.54 7.46
N LEU A 75 23.82 10.61 8.28
CA LEU A 75 23.74 9.19 7.96
C LEU A 75 22.35 8.78 7.44
N ARG A 76 21.34 9.61 7.72
CA ARG A 76 19.93 9.30 7.47
C ARG A 76 19.63 8.92 6.03
N GLU A 77 20.19 9.61 5.05
CA GLU A 77 19.90 9.33 3.64
C GLU A 77 20.32 7.92 3.23
N ASN A 78 21.51 7.49 3.66
CA ASN A 78 22.01 6.14 3.42
C ASN A 78 21.20 5.10 4.20
N ALA A 79 20.87 5.40 5.47
CA ALA A 79 20.06 4.53 6.31
C ALA A 79 18.66 4.29 5.72
N LEU A 80 18.00 5.35 5.22
CA LEU A 80 16.71 5.25 4.53
C LEU A 80 16.78 4.33 3.32
N LEU A 81 17.81 4.49 2.48
CA LEU A 81 17.99 3.67 1.28
C LEU A 81 18.22 2.19 1.61
N GLU A 82 19.05 1.90 2.60
CA GLU A 82 19.36 0.52 2.96
C GLU A 82 18.21 -0.17 3.70
N LEU A 83 17.51 0.54 4.58
CA LEU A 83 16.32 0.00 5.24
C LEU A 83 15.17 -0.22 4.26
N SER A 84 14.96 0.69 3.29
CA SER A 84 13.86 0.54 2.32
C SER A 84 14.05 -0.71 1.43
N LYS A 85 15.29 -1.07 1.07
CA LYS A 85 15.61 -2.31 0.35
C LYS A 85 15.41 -3.56 1.21
N LYS A 86 15.72 -3.48 2.50
CA LYS A 86 15.72 -4.64 3.41
C LYS A 86 14.39 -4.87 4.12
N ARG A 87 13.37 -4.04 3.86
CA ARG A 87 12.09 -4.07 4.57
C ARG A 87 11.30 -5.38 4.50
N GLU A 88 11.57 -6.22 3.51
CA GLU A 88 10.94 -7.56 3.36
C GLU A 88 11.70 -8.66 4.13
N LEU A 89 12.95 -8.40 4.52
CA LEU A 89 13.82 -9.37 5.19
C LEU A 89 13.56 -9.46 6.70
N PHE A 90 12.87 -8.47 7.26
CA PHE A 90 12.70 -8.30 8.71
C PHE A 90 11.22 -8.16 9.04
N GLN A 91 10.60 -9.24 9.52
CA GLN A 91 9.20 -9.21 9.97
C GLN A 91 8.99 -8.22 11.13
N ASP A 92 10.00 -8.07 12.00
CA ASP A 92 9.94 -7.21 13.19
C ASP A 92 10.44 -5.77 12.96
N LEU A 93 10.69 -5.36 11.70
CA LEU A 93 11.20 -4.02 11.41
C LEU A 93 10.19 -2.93 11.79
N ALA A 94 8.90 -3.16 11.62
CA ALA A 94 7.89 -2.16 11.93
C ALA A 94 7.81 -1.84 13.43
N PRO A 95 7.72 -2.84 14.35
CA PRO A 95 7.87 -2.61 15.78
C PRO A 95 9.20 -1.93 16.15
N LEU A 96 10.32 -2.30 15.51
CA LEU A 96 11.62 -1.68 15.76
C LEU A 96 11.63 -0.19 15.39
N LEU A 97 11.11 0.16 14.21
CA LEU A 97 10.98 1.54 13.75
C LEU A 97 10.07 2.38 14.66
N TRP A 98 8.98 1.79 15.14
CA TRP A 98 8.01 2.48 15.98
C TRP A 98 8.53 2.76 17.40
N ASN A 99 9.16 1.75 18.01
CA ASN A 99 9.59 1.82 19.40
C ASN A 99 10.98 2.46 19.57
N SER A 100 11.75 2.60 18.50
CA SER A 100 13.02 3.32 18.53
C SER A 100 12.81 4.82 18.73
N PHE A 101 13.57 5.39 19.67
CA PHE A 101 13.44 6.79 20.06
C PHE A 101 13.74 7.74 18.88
N GLY A 102 12.80 8.63 18.58
CA GLY A 102 12.98 9.66 17.56
C GLY A 102 12.87 9.18 16.11
N THR A 103 12.77 7.88 15.85
CA THR A 103 12.76 7.31 14.49
C THR A 103 11.53 7.77 13.68
N ILE A 104 10.32 7.65 14.22
CA ILE A 104 9.11 8.13 13.53
C ILE A 104 9.15 9.65 13.29
N ALA A 105 9.68 10.41 14.25
CA ALA A 105 9.84 11.86 14.10
C ALA A 105 10.84 12.21 12.98
N ALA A 106 11.94 11.46 12.85
CA ALA A 106 12.89 11.61 11.74
C ALA A 106 12.24 11.30 10.38
N LEU A 107 11.41 10.26 10.28
CA LEU A 107 10.66 9.95 9.06
C LEU A 107 9.66 11.06 8.70
N LEU A 108 8.96 11.62 9.69
CA LEU A 108 8.07 12.77 9.49
C LEU A 108 8.84 14.03 9.06
N GLN A 109 10.05 14.24 9.57
CA GLN A 109 10.90 15.35 9.15
C GLN A 109 11.27 15.26 7.66
N GLU A 110 11.50 14.05 7.14
CA GLU A 110 11.73 13.82 5.71
C GLU A 110 10.49 14.12 4.85
N ILE A 111 9.29 13.94 5.39
CA ILE A 111 8.05 14.33 4.69
C ILE A 111 7.91 15.85 4.67
N VAL A 112 8.03 16.49 5.83
CA VAL A 112 7.80 17.95 5.98
C VAL A 112 8.84 18.77 5.22
N SER A 113 10.07 18.27 5.08
CA SER A 113 11.14 18.94 4.31
C SER A 113 10.79 19.11 2.81
N ILE A 114 9.85 18.32 2.30
CA ILE A 114 9.41 18.36 0.90
C ILE A 114 8.29 19.39 0.67
N TYR A 115 7.55 19.79 1.70
CA TYR A 115 6.41 20.70 1.55
C TYR A 115 6.73 22.02 0.82
N PRO A 116 7.88 22.69 1.06
CA PRO A 116 8.22 23.93 0.36
C PRO A 116 8.40 23.78 -1.16
N VAL A 117 8.69 22.58 -1.66
CA VAL A 117 8.93 22.33 -3.10
C VAL A 117 7.72 21.71 -3.80
N LEU A 118 6.58 21.58 -3.11
CA LEU A 118 5.32 21.15 -3.72
C LEU A 118 4.63 22.29 -4.49
N SER A 119 4.75 23.52 -4.00
CA SER A 119 4.18 24.73 -4.62
C SER A 119 5.10 25.94 -4.38
N PRO A 120 5.77 26.48 -5.41
CA PRO A 120 5.80 26.02 -6.81
C PRO A 120 6.41 24.61 -6.96
N PRO A 121 6.06 23.86 -8.03
CA PRO A 121 6.42 22.44 -8.15
C PRO A 121 7.88 22.23 -8.59
N ASN A 122 8.81 22.35 -7.64
CA ASN A 122 10.26 22.29 -7.86
C ASN A 122 10.91 21.01 -7.30
N LEU A 123 10.14 19.94 -7.13
CA LEU A 123 10.62 18.67 -6.59
C LEU A 123 11.62 17.99 -7.54
N THR A 124 12.85 17.82 -7.07
CA THR A 124 13.91 17.12 -7.82
C THR A 124 13.77 15.59 -7.73
N PRO A 125 14.33 14.82 -8.69
CA PRO A 125 14.38 13.36 -8.61
C PRO A 125 15.06 12.83 -7.35
N ALA A 126 16.15 13.46 -6.90
CA ALA A 126 16.87 13.05 -5.70
C ALA A 126 16.03 13.24 -4.43
N GLN A 127 15.38 14.41 -4.29
CA GLN A 127 14.46 14.67 -3.17
C GLN A 127 13.29 13.70 -3.16
N SER A 128 12.68 13.44 -4.34
CA SER A 128 11.58 12.48 -4.47
C SER A 128 12.00 11.07 -4.07
N ASN A 129 13.17 10.59 -4.52
CA ASN A 129 13.68 9.27 -4.14
C ASN A 129 13.93 9.15 -2.64
N ARG A 130 14.55 10.17 -2.03
CA ARG A 130 14.85 10.20 -0.60
C ARG A 130 13.59 10.14 0.26
N VAL A 131 12.59 10.99 -0.01
CA VAL A 131 11.33 10.94 0.75
C VAL A 131 10.55 9.66 0.47
N CYS A 132 10.60 9.11 -0.74
CA CYS A 132 9.94 7.84 -1.05
C CYS A 132 10.55 6.66 -0.28
N ASN A 133 11.85 6.67 0.01
CA ASN A 133 12.45 5.69 0.92
C ASN A 133 11.87 5.80 2.34
N ALA A 134 11.65 7.02 2.86
CA ALA A 134 10.98 7.22 4.15
C ALA A 134 9.51 6.75 4.11
N LEU A 135 8.78 7.06 3.04
CA LEU A 135 7.41 6.58 2.83
C LEU A 135 7.35 5.04 2.76
N ALA A 136 8.35 4.39 2.16
CA ALA A 136 8.43 2.93 2.10
C ALA A 136 8.58 2.29 3.49
N LEU A 137 9.26 2.96 4.43
CA LEU A 137 9.36 2.53 5.83
C LEU A 137 8.04 2.78 6.59
N LEU A 138 7.40 3.93 6.37
CA LEU A 138 6.07 4.20 6.93
C LEU A 138 5.01 3.23 6.41
N GLN A 139 5.13 2.77 5.16
CA GLN A 139 4.30 1.70 4.61
C GLN A 139 4.46 0.38 5.39
N CYS A 140 5.67 0.04 5.84
CA CYS A 140 5.91 -1.13 6.68
C CYS A 140 5.26 -0.98 8.06
N VAL A 141 5.38 0.21 8.66
CA VAL A 141 4.72 0.52 9.94
C VAL A 141 3.19 0.43 9.82
N ALA A 142 2.63 0.92 8.71
CA ALA A 142 1.20 0.85 8.42
C ALA A 142 0.69 -0.58 8.13
N SER A 143 1.54 -1.45 7.57
CA SER A 143 1.15 -2.82 7.21
C SER A 143 1.21 -3.80 8.38
N HIS A 144 2.03 -3.52 9.41
CA HIS A 144 2.23 -4.43 10.53
C HIS A 144 1.11 -4.36 11.58
N PRO A 145 0.57 -5.50 12.08
CA PRO A 145 -0.57 -5.52 12.99
C PRO A 145 -0.34 -4.71 14.28
N ASP A 146 0.84 -4.83 14.88
CA ASP A 146 1.13 -4.20 16.19
C ASP A 146 1.28 -2.68 16.11
N THR A 147 1.63 -2.13 14.94
CA THR A 147 1.92 -0.69 14.79
C THR A 147 0.86 0.03 13.97
N ARG A 148 0.00 -0.67 13.22
CA ARG A 148 -1.01 -0.06 12.35
C ARG A 148 -1.93 0.90 13.09
N MET A 149 -2.52 0.47 14.19
CA MET A 149 -3.44 1.32 14.96
C MET A 149 -2.71 2.46 15.65
N LEU A 150 -1.46 2.24 16.09
CA LEU A 150 -0.63 3.31 16.63
C LEU A 150 -0.33 4.37 15.57
N PHE A 151 -0.02 3.95 14.34
CA PHE A 151 0.20 4.81 13.18
C PHE A 151 -1.05 5.62 12.81
N LEU A 152 -2.22 4.98 12.84
CA LEU A 152 -3.52 5.61 12.60
C LEU A 152 -3.83 6.66 13.69
N ASN A 153 -3.71 6.26 14.97
CA ASN A 153 -4.01 7.11 16.13
C ASN A 153 -3.04 8.29 16.25
N ALA A 154 -1.81 8.15 15.75
CA ALA A 154 -0.85 9.25 15.62
C ALA A 154 -1.17 10.21 14.46
N HIS A 155 -2.25 9.98 13.70
CA HIS A 155 -2.68 10.80 12.57
C HIS A 155 -1.61 10.98 11.48
N ILE A 156 -0.65 10.06 11.39
CA ILE A 156 0.44 10.11 10.40
C ILE A 156 -0.06 10.16 8.94
N PRO A 157 -1.15 9.46 8.53
CA PRO A 157 -1.67 9.55 7.17
C PRO A 157 -1.92 10.97 6.67
N LEU A 158 -2.28 11.90 7.56
CA LEU A 158 -2.59 13.29 7.20
C LEU A 158 -1.38 14.04 6.64
N TYR A 159 -0.16 13.65 7.03
CA TYR A 159 1.07 14.23 6.49
C TYR A 159 1.29 13.89 5.01
N LEU A 160 0.58 12.89 4.47
CA LEU A 160 0.70 12.44 3.09
C LEU A 160 -0.27 13.15 2.14
N TYR A 161 -1.32 13.79 2.67
CA TYR A 161 -2.36 14.40 1.84
C TYR A 161 -1.85 15.57 0.98
N PRO A 162 -0.90 16.42 1.45
CA PRO A 162 -0.28 17.41 0.57
C PRO A 162 0.38 16.79 -0.67
N PHE A 163 0.94 15.59 -0.57
CA PHE A 163 1.53 14.88 -1.70
C PHE A 163 0.47 14.40 -2.69
N LEU A 164 -0.64 13.83 -2.19
CA LEU A 164 -1.77 13.38 -3.01
C LEU A 164 -2.50 14.54 -3.71
N ASN A 165 -2.45 15.75 -3.13
CA ASN A 165 -3.09 16.93 -3.68
C ASN A 165 -2.32 17.56 -4.86
N THR A 166 -1.07 17.16 -5.10
CA THR A 166 -0.22 17.69 -6.19
C THR A 166 -0.77 17.35 -7.58
N THR A 167 -0.62 18.28 -8.53
CA THR A 167 -1.15 18.14 -9.90
C THR A 167 -0.07 18.02 -10.97
N SER A 168 1.20 18.27 -10.64
CA SER A 168 2.32 18.17 -11.57
C SER A 168 2.46 16.73 -12.11
N LYS A 169 2.59 16.59 -13.43
CA LYS A 169 2.75 15.30 -14.13
C LYS A 169 4.22 14.88 -14.30
N SER A 170 5.17 15.61 -13.72
CA SER A 170 6.57 15.22 -13.82
C SER A 170 6.84 13.92 -13.05
N ARG A 171 7.83 13.16 -13.50
CA ARG A 171 8.19 11.85 -12.93
C ARG A 171 8.41 11.88 -11.40
N PRO A 172 9.09 12.87 -10.81
CA PRO A 172 9.26 12.96 -9.36
C PRO A 172 7.93 13.07 -8.59
N PHE A 173 6.95 13.78 -9.14
CA PHE A 173 5.64 13.96 -8.50
C PHE A 173 4.73 12.74 -8.68
N GLU A 174 4.74 12.10 -9.85
CA GLU A 174 4.03 10.82 -10.05
C GLU A 174 4.55 9.75 -9.09
N TYR A 175 5.86 9.63 -8.93
CA TYR A 175 6.46 8.67 -8.01
C TYR A 175 6.12 8.97 -6.55
N LEU A 176 6.13 10.25 -6.16
CA LEU A 176 5.73 10.69 -4.82
C LEU A 176 4.27 10.33 -4.51
N ARG A 177 3.34 10.61 -5.44
CA ARG A 177 1.92 10.26 -5.29
C ARG A 177 1.71 8.75 -5.19
N LEU A 178 2.33 7.98 -6.08
CA LEU A 178 2.22 6.53 -6.08
C LEU A 178 2.69 5.92 -4.76
N THR A 179 3.84 6.36 -4.25
CA THR A 179 4.39 5.85 -2.99
C THR A 179 3.51 6.25 -1.79
N SER A 180 2.98 7.46 -1.79
CA SER A 180 2.03 7.93 -0.77
C SER A 180 0.73 7.12 -0.76
N LEU A 181 0.16 6.83 -1.93
CA LEU A 181 -0.99 5.94 -2.08
C LEU A 181 -0.66 4.52 -1.63
N GLY A 182 0.59 4.06 -1.79
CA GLY A 182 1.05 2.77 -1.27
C GLY A 182 0.95 2.65 0.25
N VAL A 183 1.19 3.73 1.00
CA VAL A 183 1.00 3.77 2.46
C VAL A 183 -0.48 3.66 2.82
N ILE A 184 -1.34 4.46 2.18
CA ILE A 184 -2.80 4.40 2.41
C ILE A 184 -3.37 3.04 2.00
N GLY A 185 -2.89 2.50 0.87
CA GLY A 185 -3.24 1.17 0.38
C GLY A 185 -2.87 0.05 1.35
N ALA A 186 -1.77 0.19 2.09
CA ALA A 186 -1.38 -0.77 3.12
C ALA A 186 -2.34 -0.75 4.33
N LEU A 187 -2.82 0.42 4.73
CA LEU A 187 -3.80 0.57 5.81
C LEU A 187 -5.12 -0.12 5.48
N VAL A 188 -5.68 0.14 4.30
CA VAL A 188 -6.99 -0.42 3.89
C VAL A 188 -6.92 -1.88 3.47
N LYS A 189 -5.73 -2.48 3.40
CA LYS A 189 -5.56 -3.87 2.93
C LYS A 189 -6.18 -4.89 3.89
N VAL A 190 -6.20 -4.59 5.19
CA VAL A 190 -6.61 -5.52 6.26
C VAL A 190 -8.11 -5.52 6.57
N ASP A 191 -8.91 -4.79 5.80
CA ASP A 191 -10.38 -4.76 5.92
C ASP A 191 -10.86 -4.40 7.35
N ASP A 192 -10.20 -3.40 7.97
CA ASP A 192 -10.53 -2.89 9.30
C ASP A 192 -11.43 -1.65 9.22
N THR A 193 -12.65 -1.74 9.76
CA THR A 193 -13.66 -0.67 9.74
C THR A 193 -13.21 0.59 10.49
N GLU A 194 -12.34 0.49 11.50
CA GLU A 194 -11.83 1.66 12.22
C GLU A 194 -10.91 2.50 11.31
N VAL A 195 -10.07 1.82 10.51
CA VAL A 195 -9.24 2.46 9.49
C VAL A 195 -10.12 3.15 8.44
N ILE A 196 -11.18 2.50 7.96
CA ILE A 196 -12.12 3.09 7.00
C ILE A 196 -12.78 4.34 7.61
N SER A 197 -13.29 4.24 8.83
CA SER A 197 -13.95 5.35 9.53
C SER A 197 -13.03 6.57 9.68
N PHE A 198 -11.76 6.35 10.06
CA PHE A 198 -10.74 7.40 10.11
C PHE A 198 -10.54 8.06 8.73
N LEU A 199 -10.36 7.27 7.68
CA LEU A 199 -10.12 7.78 6.33
C LEU A 199 -11.31 8.58 5.77
N LEU A 200 -12.54 8.16 6.08
CA LEU A 200 -13.76 8.89 5.72
C LEU A 200 -13.85 10.25 6.42
N SER A 201 -13.47 10.31 7.70
CA SER A 201 -13.46 11.56 8.48
C SER A 201 -12.43 12.59 8.00
N THR A 202 -11.48 12.17 7.17
CA THR A 202 -10.34 13.00 6.73
C THR A 202 -10.35 13.28 5.22
N GLU A 203 -11.46 13.04 4.51
CA GLU A 203 -11.62 13.37 3.09
C GLU A 203 -10.65 12.62 2.14
N ILE A 204 -10.34 11.34 2.40
CA ILE A 204 -9.49 10.55 1.48
C ILE A 204 -10.12 10.36 0.08
N ILE A 205 -11.46 10.32 0.01
CA ILE A 205 -12.20 9.97 -1.22
C ILE A 205 -11.93 11.01 -2.32
N PRO A 206 -12.12 12.33 -2.10
CA PRO A 206 -11.75 13.35 -3.08
C PRO A 206 -10.32 13.24 -3.61
N LEU A 207 -9.34 12.94 -2.74
CA LEU A 207 -7.93 12.79 -3.12
C LEU A 207 -7.72 11.56 -4.03
N CYS A 208 -8.38 10.44 -3.71
CA CYS A 208 -8.35 9.24 -4.54
C CYS A 208 -9.03 9.47 -5.89
N LEU A 209 -10.22 10.08 -5.90
CA LEU A 209 -10.96 10.39 -7.13
C LEU A 209 -10.16 11.30 -8.08
N ARG A 210 -9.47 12.31 -7.54
CA ARG A 210 -8.56 13.13 -8.35
C ARG A 210 -7.43 12.30 -8.95
N THR A 211 -6.78 11.45 -8.16
CA THR A 211 -5.71 10.58 -8.69
C THR A 211 -6.25 9.62 -9.76
N MET A 212 -7.44 9.06 -9.57
CA MET A 212 -8.13 8.19 -10.52
C MET A 212 -8.39 8.87 -11.88
N GLU A 213 -8.65 10.18 -11.88
CA GLU A 213 -8.89 10.95 -13.10
C GLU A 213 -7.59 11.26 -13.86
N MET A 214 -6.57 11.77 -13.16
CA MET A 214 -5.41 12.42 -13.79
C MET A 214 -4.03 11.75 -13.55
N GLY A 215 -3.94 10.70 -12.74
CA GLY A 215 -2.68 10.00 -12.45
C GLY A 215 -2.21 9.04 -13.57
N SER A 216 -0.99 8.52 -13.44
CA SER A 216 -0.52 7.37 -14.24
C SER A 216 -1.37 6.11 -14.02
N GLU A 217 -1.30 5.14 -14.94
CA GLU A 217 -2.06 3.87 -14.84
C GLU A 217 -1.87 3.17 -13.48
N LEU A 218 -0.64 3.14 -12.97
CA LEU A 218 -0.33 2.57 -11.66
C LEU A 218 -1.02 3.35 -10.54
N SER A 219 -0.90 4.68 -10.52
CA SER A 219 -1.56 5.54 -9.53
C SER A 219 -3.08 5.41 -9.57
N LYS A 220 -3.67 5.35 -10.78
CA LYS A 220 -5.11 5.09 -10.98
C LYS A 220 -5.51 3.74 -10.39
N THR A 221 -4.72 2.70 -10.62
CA THR A 221 -4.95 1.36 -10.08
C THR A 221 -4.95 1.34 -8.55
N VAL A 222 -3.95 1.97 -7.92
CA VAL A 222 -3.86 2.00 -6.44
C VAL A 222 -4.98 2.85 -5.84
N ALA A 223 -5.28 4.02 -6.42
CA ALA A 223 -6.37 4.86 -5.94
C ALA A 223 -7.74 4.18 -6.09
N THR A 224 -7.98 3.48 -7.21
CA THR A 224 -9.22 2.70 -7.40
C THR A 224 -9.29 1.54 -6.41
N PHE A 225 -8.16 0.88 -6.11
CA PHE A 225 -8.11 -0.15 -5.07
C PHE A 225 -8.48 0.39 -3.68
N ILE A 226 -8.00 1.58 -3.30
CA ILE A 226 -8.37 2.23 -2.03
C ILE A 226 -9.87 2.52 -1.99
N VAL A 227 -10.42 3.13 -3.05
CA VAL A 227 -11.88 3.39 -3.14
C VAL A 227 -12.67 2.09 -3.11
N GLN A 228 -12.20 1.03 -3.77
CA GLN A 228 -12.83 -0.28 -3.72
C GLN A 228 -12.87 -0.84 -2.29
N LYS A 229 -11.76 -0.73 -1.54
CA LYS A 229 -11.71 -1.20 -0.14
C LYS A 229 -12.65 -0.41 0.77
N ILE A 230 -12.75 0.91 0.57
CA ILE A 230 -13.73 1.75 1.26
C ILE A 230 -15.17 1.29 0.93
N LEU A 231 -15.47 1.05 -0.35
CA LEU A 231 -16.81 0.58 -0.75
C LEU A 231 -17.15 -0.80 -0.20
N LEU A 232 -16.16 -1.69 -0.04
CA LEU A 232 -16.39 -3.04 0.48
C LEU A 232 -16.85 -3.02 1.94
N ASP A 233 -16.43 -2.04 2.72
CA ASP A 233 -16.91 -1.81 4.08
C ASP A 233 -18.32 -1.19 4.08
N ASP A 234 -19.19 -1.63 5.00
CA ASP A 234 -20.58 -1.17 5.06
C ASP A 234 -20.69 0.33 5.43
N VAL A 235 -19.81 0.83 6.32
CA VAL A 235 -19.76 2.25 6.70
C VAL A 235 -19.31 3.09 5.50
N GLY A 236 -18.32 2.61 4.76
CA GLY A 236 -17.84 3.28 3.54
C GLY A 236 -18.87 3.30 2.41
N LEU A 237 -19.59 2.20 2.18
CA LEU A 237 -20.68 2.16 1.21
C LEU A 237 -21.79 3.15 1.59
N ASP A 238 -22.25 3.12 2.83
CA ASP A 238 -23.31 4.02 3.29
C ASP A 238 -22.88 5.49 3.17
N TYR A 239 -21.64 5.82 3.56
CA TYR A 239 -21.09 7.18 3.43
C TYR A 239 -21.15 7.73 2.00
N ILE A 240 -20.77 6.90 1.00
CA ILE A 240 -20.77 7.27 -0.42
C ILE A 240 -22.20 7.40 -0.94
N CYS A 241 -23.09 6.50 -0.53
CA CYS A 241 -24.49 6.47 -0.97
C CYS A 241 -25.44 7.37 -0.16
N THR A 242 -24.92 8.06 0.88
CA THR A 242 -25.72 8.95 1.74
C THR A 242 -26.29 10.13 0.93
N THR A 243 -25.48 10.75 0.09
CA THR A 243 -25.87 11.90 -0.74
C THR A 243 -25.67 11.62 -2.22
N ALA A 244 -26.54 12.19 -3.05
CA ALA A 244 -26.43 12.07 -4.50
C ALA A 244 -25.09 12.65 -5.01
N GLU A 245 -24.61 13.75 -4.42
CA GLU A 245 -23.36 14.39 -4.80
C GLU A 245 -22.16 13.45 -4.67
N ARG A 246 -22.03 12.74 -3.53
CA ARG A 246 -20.95 11.78 -3.30
C ARG A 246 -21.03 10.61 -4.27
N PHE A 247 -22.22 10.05 -4.43
CA PHE A 247 -22.47 8.95 -5.37
C PHE A 247 -22.10 9.34 -6.81
N PHE A 248 -22.61 10.47 -7.31
CA PHE A 248 -22.33 10.90 -8.69
C PHE A 248 -20.88 11.35 -8.89
N ALA A 249 -20.20 11.86 -7.86
CA ALA A 249 -18.77 12.14 -7.94
C ALA A 249 -17.96 10.86 -8.21
N VAL A 250 -18.25 9.77 -7.47
CA VAL A 250 -17.60 8.46 -7.69
C VAL A 250 -18.02 7.87 -9.05
N GLY A 251 -19.32 7.87 -9.35
CA GLY A 251 -19.86 7.31 -10.60
C GLY A 251 -19.30 7.98 -11.85
N ARG A 252 -19.19 9.31 -11.86
CA ARG A 252 -18.61 10.07 -12.98
C ARG A 252 -17.16 9.70 -13.23
N VAL A 253 -16.32 9.65 -12.19
CA VAL A 253 -14.90 9.30 -12.32
C VAL A 253 -14.75 7.86 -12.82
N LEU A 254 -15.50 6.91 -12.27
CA LEU A 254 -15.49 5.53 -12.75
C LEU A 254 -15.94 5.44 -14.22
N GLY A 255 -16.99 6.17 -14.61
CA GLY A 255 -17.46 6.24 -15.99
C GLY A 255 -16.42 6.77 -16.97
N ASN A 256 -15.76 7.87 -16.62
CA ASN A 256 -14.66 8.45 -17.41
C ASN A 256 -13.51 7.45 -17.57
N MET A 257 -13.19 6.67 -16.53
CA MET A 257 -12.15 5.65 -16.60
C MET A 257 -12.53 4.46 -17.49
N VAL A 258 -13.80 4.04 -17.47
CA VAL A 258 -14.30 3.01 -18.40
C VAL A 258 -14.16 3.48 -19.85
N ALA A 259 -14.54 4.72 -20.14
CA ALA A 259 -14.38 5.29 -21.48
C ALA A 259 -12.91 5.28 -21.94
N ALA A 260 -11.99 5.71 -21.07
CA ALA A 260 -10.55 5.67 -21.37
C ALA A 260 -10.00 4.25 -21.57
N LEU A 261 -10.57 3.24 -20.89
CA LEU A 261 -10.15 1.84 -21.02
C LEU A 261 -10.52 1.22 -22.37
N ALA A 262 -11.47 1.79 -23.10
CA ALA A 262 -11.78 1.33 -24.46
C ALA A 262 -10.66 1.67 -25.45
N GLU A 263 -9.95 2.78 -25.24
CA GLU A 263 -8.80 3.17 -26.05
C GLU A 263 -7.50 2.52 -25.56
N GLN A 264 -7.31 2.48 -24.23
CA GLN A 264 -6.10 1.94 -23.60
C GLN A 264 -6.48 0.86 -22.59
N PRO A 265 -6.53 -0.42 -23.00
CA PRO A 265 -7.03 -1.49 -22.15
C PRO A 265 -6.07 -1.79 -20.99
N SER A 266 -6.61 -1.81 -19.77
CA SER A 266 -5.91 -2.27 -18.56
C SER A 266 -6.81 -3.23 -17.78
N SER A 267 -6.48 -4.52 -17.83
CA SER A 267 -7.27 -5.59 -17.20
C SER A 267 -7.35 -5.44 -15.68
N ARG A 268 -6.24 -5.00 -15.06
CA ARG A 268 -6.16 -4.80 -13.61
C ARG A 268 -7.03 -3.65 -13.16
N LEU A 269 -6.97 -2.51 -13.86
CA LEU A 269 -7.78 -1.34 -13.55
C LEU A 269 -9.27 -1.62 -13.74
N LEU A 270 -9.63 -2.24 -14.87
CA LEU A 270 -11.00 -2.66 -15.17
C LEU A 270 -11.57 -3.57 -14.07
N LYS A 271 -10.77 -4.51 -13.57
CA LYS A 271 -11.18 -5.42 -12.48
C LYS A 271 -11.55 -4.66 -11.19
N HIS A 272 -10.83 -3.59 -10.84
CA HIS A 272 -11.16 -2.77 -9.68
C HIS A 272 -12.42 -1.94 -9.93
N ILE A 273 -12.56 -1.32 -11.11
CA ILE A 273 -13.74 -0.53 -11.49
C ILE A 273 -15.02 -1.37 -11.43
N ILE A 274 -15.00 -2.57 -12.01
CA ILE A 274 -16.14 -3.49 -12.01
C ILE A 274 -16.55 -3.84 -10.58
N ARG A 275 -15.57 -4.08 -9.69
CA ARG A 275 -15.87 -4.35 -8.28
C ARG A 275 -16.47 -3.16 -7.54
N CYS A 276 -16.06 -1.94 -7.86
CA CYS A 276 -16.70 -0.74 -7.33
C CYS A 276 -18.17 -0.66 -7.75
N TYR A 277 -18.47 -0.86 -9.04
CA TYR A 277 -19.86 -0.87 -9.53
C TYR A 277 -20.71 -1.98 -8.92
N LEU A 278 -20.16 -3.20 -8.81
CA LEU A 278 -20.84 -4.31 -8.18
C LEU A 278 -21.22 -3.97 -6.73
N ARG A 279 -20.27 -3.42 -5.96
CA ARG A 279 -20.51 -3.07 -4.57
C ARG A 279 -21.48 -1.89 -4.41
N LEU A 280 -21.42 -0.90 -5.30
CA LEU A 280 -22.41 0.18 -5.34
C LEU A 280 -23.83 -0.35 -5.60
N SER A 281 -23.97 -1.40 -6.42
CA SER A 281 -25.29 -2.00 -6.71
C SER A 281 -25.94 -2.71 -5.51
N ASP A 282 -25.18 -2.98 -4.44
CA ASP A 282 -25.75 -3.53 -3.20
C ASP A 282 -26.59 -2.49 -2.44
N ASN A 283 -26.35 -1.19 -2.65
CA ASN A 283 -27.16 -0.14 -2.06
C ASN A 283 -28.39 0.14 -2.94
N PRO A 284 -29.64 0.06 -2.42
CA PRO A 284 -30.85 0.24 -3.23
C PRO A 284 -30.93 1.58 -3.98
N ARG A 285 -30.53 2.69 -3.33
CA ARG A 285 -30.57 4.03 -3.94
C ARG A 285 -29.56 4.16 -5.07
N ALA A 286 -28.35 3.65 -4.85
CA ALA A 286 -27.31 3.63 -5.88
C ALA A 286 -27.67 2.69 -7.02
N CYS A 287 -28.27 1.53 -6.74
CA CYS A 287 -28.73 0.58 -7.74
C CYS A 287 -29.73 1.23 -8.71
N ASP A 288 -30.72 1.96 -8.18
CA ASP A 288 -31.69 2.67 -9.01
C ASP A 288 -31.04 3.78 -9.86
N ALA A 289 -30.08 4.52 -9.31
CA ALA A 289 -29.32 5.52 -10.06
C ALA A 289 -28.41 4.89 -11.14
N LEU A 290 -27.78 3.74 -10.87
CA LEU A 290 -26.95 3.03 -11.84
C LEU A 290 -27.74 2.57 -13.06
N ARG A 291 -29.07 2.42 -12.98
CA ARG A 291 -29.89 2.12 -14.15
C ARG A 291 -29.81 3.21 -15.22
N SER A 292 -29.67 4.47 -14.82
CA SER A 292 -29.58 5.61 -15.74
C SER A 292 -28.14 6.06 -16.04
N CYS A 293 -27.17 5.75 -15.18
CA CYS A 293 -25.80 6.28 -15.31
C CYS A 293 -24.69 5.23 -15.51
N LEU A 294 -25.00 3.93 -15.57
CA LEU A 294 -23.99 2.90 -15.88
C LEU A 294 -23.47 3.07 -17.32
N PRO A 295 -22.14 3.14 -17.56
CA PRO A 295 -21.58 3.30 -18.89
C PRO A 295 -22.00 2.18 -19.85
N ASP A 296 -22.41 2.54 -21.07
CA ASP A 296 -22.84 1.57 -22.09
C ASP A 296 -21.76 0.58 -22.48
N MET A 297 -20.48 0.97 -22.39
CA MET A 297 -19.33 0.10 -22.65
C MET A 297 -19.23 -1.09 -21.67
N LEU A 298 -19.86 -1.00 -20.50
CA LEU A 298 -19.98 -2.15 -19.57
C LEU A 298 -21.21 -3.02 -19.88
N ARG A 299 -22.16 -2.51 -20.67
CA ARG A 299 -23.38 -3.20 -21.10
C ARG A 299 -23.21 -3.90 -22.45
N ASP A 300 -22.28 -3.40 -23.27
CA ASP A 300 -22.06 -3.88 -24.63
C ASP A 300 -20.93 -4.94 -24.72
N ALA A 301 -20.49 -5.22 -25.95
CA ALA A 301 -19.48 -6.21 -26.25
C ALA A 301 -18.02 -5.74 -26.01
N THR A 302 -17.80 -4.49 -25.61
CA THR A 302 -16.49 -3.81 -25.67
C THR A 302 -15.42 -4.56 -24.90
N PHE A 303 -15.74 -5.13 -23.74
CA PHE A 303 -14.78 -5.83 -22.88
C PHE A 303 -14.87 -7.37 -22.92
N ARG A 304 -15.57 -7.97 -23.92
CA ARG A 304 -15.83 -9.43 -24.01
C ARG A 304 -14.58 -10.33 -24.02
N ARG A 305 -13.41 -9.80 -24.40
CA ARG A 305 -12.13 -10.55 -24.39
C ARG A 305 -11.44 -10.60 -23.03
N SER A 306 -12.00 -9.94 -22.01
CA SER A 306 -11.44 -9.91 -20.66
C SER A 306 -12.12 -10.98 -19.81
N ASP A 307 -11.37 -11.74 -18.98
CA ASP A 307 -11.90 -12.73 -18.01
C ASP A 307 -12.96 -12.18 -17.02
N ASN A 308 -13.25 -10.88 -17.09
CA ASN A 308 -14.23 -10.14 -16.30
C ASN A 308 -15.67 -10.17 -16.86
N GLU A 309 -15.91 -10.84 -17.99
CA GLU A 309 -17.21 -10.97 -18.67
C GLU A 309 -18.35 -11.34 -17.68
N LYS A 310 -18.12 -12.34 -16.83
CA LYS A 310 -19.14 -12.86 -15.89
C LYS A 310 -19.62 -11.83 -14.86
N VAL A 311 -18.84 -10.78 -14.57
CA VAL A 311 -19.16 -9.77 -13.56
C VAL A 311 -19.81 -8.53 -14.17
N ALA A 312 -19.39 -8.11 -15.37
CA ALA A 312 -20.07 -7.05 -16.13
C ALA A 312 -21.50 -7.49 -16.49
N THR A 313 -21.67 -8.74 -16.92
CA THR A 313 -22.99 -9.35 -17.14
C THR A 313 -23.78 -9.47 -15.83
N ALA A 314 -23.15 -9.76 -14.69
CA ALA A 314 -23.83 -9.79 -13.39
C ALA A 314 -24.38 -8.42 -12.98
N ILE A 315 -23.63 -7.33 -13.18
CA ILE A 315 -24.08 -5.96 -12.90
C ILE A 315 -25.26 -5.58 -13.80
N ALA A 316 -25.21 -5.94 -15.09
CA ALA A 316 -26.32 -5.75 -16.02
C ALA A 316 -27.57 -6.57 -15.63
N LEU A 317 -27.38 -7.76 -15.07
CA LEU A 317 -28.46 -8.62 -14.54
C LEU A 317 -28.98 -8.17 -13.16
N GLN A 318 -28.20 -7.41 -12.39
CA GLN A 318 -28.57 -6.91 -11.06
C GLN A 318 -29.57 -5.75 -11.12
N CYS A 319 -29.65 -5.05 -12.26
CA CYS A 319 -30.63 -4.01 -12.54
C CYS A 319 -31.83 -4.64 -13.26
N PRO A 320 -32.99 -4.86 -12.61
CA PRO A 320 -34.10 -5.57 -13.23
C PRO A 320 -34.73 -4.69 -14.32
N GLY A 321 -34.34 -4.96 -15.56
CA GLY A 321 -34.91 -4.45 -16.81
C GLY A 321 -35.15 -5.53 -17.86
N THR A 322 -34.74 -6.78 -17.61
CA THR A 322 -35.10 -7.94 -18.44
C THR A 322 -35.66 -9.06 -17.57
N SER A 323 -36.87 -9.49 -17.91
CA SER A 323 -37.68 -10.49 -17.21
C SER A 323 -36.91 -11.81 -17.00
N GLY A 324 -36.81 -12.30 -15.75
CA GLY A 324 -36.27 -13.63 -15.48
C GLY A 324 -35.88 -13.92 -14.04
N ARG A 325 -36.84 -14.43 -13.26
CA ARG A 325 -36.75 -15.14 -11.95
C ARG A 325 -35.42 -15.11 -11.17
N VAL A 326 -35.54 -14.46 -10.02
CA VAL A 326 -34.71 -14.46 -8.81
C VAL A 326 -34.34 -15.88 -8.33
N THR A 327 -33.25 -16.48 -8.82
CA THR A 327 -32.58 -17.63 -8.15
C THR A 327 -31.04 -17.67 -8.31
N GLY A 328 -30.41 -16.68 -8.97
CA GLY A 328 -28.95 -16.66 -9.21
C GLY A 328 -28.07 -16.12 -8.07
N TRP A 329 -28.67 -15.65 -6.98
CA TRP A 329 -28.04 -14.79 -5.96
C TRP A 329 -26.92 -15.45 -5.12
N ARG A 330 -26.89 -16.78 -5.00
CA ARG A 330 -25.83 -17.49 -4.25
C ARG A 330 -24.63 -17.89 -5.09
N ARG A 331 -24.79 -18.10 -6.41
CA ARG A 331 -23.76 -18.76 -7.22
C ARG A 331 -22.63 -17.81 -7.63
N ILE A 332 -22.93 -16.52 -7.84
CA ILE A 332 -21.93 -15.48 -8.17
C ILE A 332 -21.10 -15.07 -6.93
N ARG A 333 -21.71 -15.10 -5.74
CA ARG A 333 -21.02 -14.82 -4.47
C ARG A 333 -19.93 -15.86 -4.16
N THR A 334 -20.15 -17.12 -4.54
CA THR A 334 -19.15 -18.20 -4.42
C THR A 334 -17.92 -17.95 -5.30
N TYR A 335 -18.11 -17.51 -6.55
CA TYR A 335 -17.01 -17.19 -7.47
C TYR A 335 -16.25 -15.91 -7.09
N ALA A 336 -16.94 -14.89 -6.55
CA ALA A 336 -16.29 -13.69 -6.01
C ALA A 336 -15.46 -14.01 -4.74
N GLY A 337 -15.96 -14.93 -3.89
CA GLY A 337 -15.22 -15.46 -2.74
C GLY A 337 -13.95 -16.24 -3.10
N GLU A 338 -13.99 -16.98 -4.21
CA GLU A 338 -12.82 -17.67 -4.78
C GLU A 338 -11.79 -16.68 -5.37
N LEU A 339 -12.26 -15.59 -5.99
CA LEU A 339 -11.38 -14.52 -6.49
C LEU A 339 -10.74 -13.69 -5.37
N ASN A 340 -11.40 -13.55 -4.22
CA ASN A 340 -10.84 -12.87 -3.05
C ASN A 340 -9.64 -13.62 -2.45
N ARG A 341 -9.64 -14.96 -2.48
CA ARG A 341 -8.49 -15.78 -2.05
C ARG A 341 -7.28 -15.64 -2.98
N LEU A 342 -7.50 -15.48 -4.27
CA LEU A 342 -6.43 -15.31 -5.26
C LEU A 342 -5.83 -13.88 -5.29
N THR A 343 -6.53 -12.87 -4.78
CA THR A 343 -5.99 -11.50 -4.66
C THR A 343 -5.25 -11.21 -3.36
N SER A 344 -5.26 -12.15 -2.41
CA SER A 344 -4.49 -12.03 -1.15
C SER A 344 -3.00 -12.37 -1.31
N GLY A 345 -2.59 -12.89 -2.47
CA GLY A 345 -1.19 -13.14 -2.81
C GLY A 345 -0.49 -11.92 -3.43
N ALA A 346 0.57 -11.45 -2.77
CA ALA A 346 1.61 -10.57 -3.32
C ALA A 346 1.19 -9.18 -3.83
N PHE A 347 0.97 -8.25 -2.88
CA PHE A 347 1.30 -6.84 -3.10
C PHE A 347 2.72 -6.60 -2.59
N GLY A 348 3.73 -6.97 -3.39
CA GLY A 348 5.10 -6.47 -3.24
C GLY A 348 5.25 -5.27 -4.17
N PHE A 349 5.15 -4.05 -3.62
CA PHE A 349 5.36 -2.82 -4.40
C PHE A 349 6.83 -2.43 -4.34
N LEU A 350 7.65 -2.78 -5.34
CA LEU A 350 8.97 -2.15 -5.51
C LEU A 350 9.13 -1.60 -6.92
N PRO A 351 9.36 -0.28 -7.09
CA PRO A 351 10.25 0.22 -8.11
C PRO A 351 11.68 0.29 -7.53
N SER A 352 12.51 -0.69 -7.87
CA SER A 352 13.95 -0.62 -7.60
C SER A 352 14.63 0.15 -8.72
N VAL A 353 15.21 1.32 -8.42
CA VAL A 353 16.09 2.05 -9.34
C VAL A 353 17.48 1.42 -9.26
N VAL A 354 17.90 0.71 -10.32
CA VAL A 354 19.30 0.31 -10.50
C VAL A 354 19.96 1.35 -11.39
N THR A 355 20.82 2.19 -10.82
CA THR A 355 21.74 3.03 -11.59
C THR A 355 23.01 2.24 -11.87
N SER A 356 23.28 1.93 -13.13
CA SER A 356 24.60 1.42 -13.58
C SER A 356 25.27 2.48 -14.45
N THR A 357 26.42 2.96 -14.02
CA THR A 357 27.29 3.87 -14.78
C THR A 357 28.13 3.10 -15.79
N SER A 358 27.97 3.41 -17.08
CA SER A 358 29.02 3.24 -18.10
C SER A 358 28.84 4.30 -19.18
N LYS A 359 29.96 4.78 -19.71
CA LYS A 359 30.10 5.96 -20.56
C LYS A 359 29.25 5.87 -21.84
N SER A 360 28.59 6.98 -22.13
CA SER A 360 27.89 7.32 -23.39
C SER A 360 26.58 6.56 -23.65
N THR A 361 25.47 7.32 -23.56
CA THR A 361 24.07 6.95 -23.84
C THR A 361 23.31 6.31 -22.68
N VAL A 362 22.37 7.06 -22.10
CA VAL A 362 21.46 6.60 -21.04
C VAL A 362 20.30 5.82 -21.67
N TYR A 363 20.34 4.50 -21.55
CA TYR A 363 19.17 3.65 -21.75
C TYR A 363 18.56 3.32 -20.38
N VAL A 364 17.36 3.83 -20.10
CA VAL A 364 16.55 3.37 -18.95
C VAL A 364 15.85 2.09 -19.40
N ASN A 365 16.43 0.94 -19.09
CA ASN A 365 15.82 -0.36 -19.36
C ASN A 365 15.09 -0.84 -18.10
N VAL A 366 13.75 -0.88 -18.16
CA VAL A 366 12.90 -1.34 -17.05
C VAL A 366 12.70 -2.85 -17.23
N ASN A 367 13.58 -3.66 -16.61
CA ASN A 367 13.40 -5.11 -16.57
C ASN A 367 12.68 -5.52 -15.29
N PHE A 368 11.49 -6.12 -15.45
CA PHE A 368 10.70 -6.73 -14.38
C PHE A 368 11.11 -8.20 -14.23
N GLN A 369 11.76 -8.55 -13.12
CA GLN A 369 12.08 -9.94 -12.80
C GLN A 369 11.15 -10.42 -11.68
N LEU A 370 10.16 -11.26 -12.06
CA LEU A 370 9.29 -11.98 -11.15
C LEU A 370 10.08 -13.12 -10.48
N SER A 371 10.35 -13.02 -9.19
CA SER A 371 10.78 -14.16 -8.37
C SER A 371 9.55 -14.91 -7.84
N LEU A 372 9.14 -15.96 -8.55
CA LEU A 372 8.17 -16.93 -8.06
C LEU A 372 8.88 -17.90 -7.10
N SER A 373 8.67 -17.76 -5.80
CA SER A 373 8.96 -18.82 -4.82
C SER A 373 7.68 -19.66 -4.60
N LEU A 374 7.51 -20.69 -5.40
CA LEU A 374 6.52 -21.76 -5.17
C LEU A 374 7.13 -22.86 -4.30
N PRO A 375 6.47 -23.30 -3.21
CA PRO A 375 6.71 -24.62 -2.66
C PRO A 375 5.57 -25.57 -3.09
N TYR A 376 5.96 -26.67 -3.74
CA TYR A 376 5.24 -27.95 -3.94
C TYR A 376 3.92 -27.97 -4.75
N LEU A 377 4.00 -28.50 -5.98
CA LEU A 377 3.42 -29.82 -6.30
C LEU A 377 4.04 -30.36 -7.60
N PHE A 378 4.82 -31.44 -7.46
CA PHE A 378 5.17 -32.33 -8.55
C PHE A 378 3.89 -33.04 -9.02
N ILE A 379 3.45 -32.79 -10.25
CA ILE A 379 2.78 -33.79 -11.08
C ILE A 379 3.35 -33.66 -12.49
N THR A 380 4.18 -34.64 -12.86
CA THR A 380 4.62 -34.89 -14.22
C THR A 380 3.42 -35.22 -15.10
N ASN A 381 3.21 -34.45 -16.17
CA ASN A 381 2.67 -34.99 -17.41
C ASN A 381 3.22 -34.18 -18.59
N SER A 382 4.03 -34.89 -19.38
CA SER A 382 4.66 -34.45 -20.60
C SER A 382 3.62 -34.10 -21.66
N VAL A 383 3.71 -32.91 -22.25
CA VAL A 383 3.25 -32.68 -23.62
C VAL A 383 4.34 -31.90 -24.34
N VAL A 384 5.04 -32.63 -25.22
CA VAL A 384 5.97 -32.10 -26.20
C VAL A 384 5.14 -31.48 -27.32
N ILE A 385 5.28 -30.18 -27.57
CA ILE A 385 4.94 -29.58 -28.87
C ILE A 385 6.21 -28.97 -29.42
N THR A 386 6.90 -29.78 -30.20
CA THR A 386 7.89 -29.35 -31.18
C THR A 386 7.13 -28.64 -32.30
N CYS A 387 7.47 -27.38 -32.59
CA CYS A 387 7.21 -26.83 -33.91
C CYS A 387 8.50 -26.19 -34.41
N MET A 388 9.22 -26.98 -35.20
CA MET A 388 10.32 -26.54 -36.04
C MET A 388 9.78 -26.27 -37.44
N LYS A 389 10.44 -25.30 -38.09
CA LYS A 389 10.45 -24.94 -39.53
C LYS A 389 9.34 -23.99 -39.99
N GLU A 390 9.65 -22.92 -40.71
CA GLU A 390 10.84 -22.60 -41.54
C GLU A 390 11.32 -21.16 -41.34
#